data_AF-A0A368NIP3-F1
#
_entry.id   AF-A0A368NIP3-F1
#
_cell.length_a   1.000
_cell.length_b   1.000
_cell.length_c   1.000
_cell.angle_alpha   90.00
_cell.angle_beta   90.00
_cell.angle_gamma   90.00
#
_symmetry.space_group_name_H-M   'P 1'
#
loop_
_entity.id
_entity.type
_entity.pdbx_description
1 polymer ?
#
loop_
_entity_poly.entity_id
_entity_poly.type
_entity_poly.pdbx_seq_one_letter_code
_entity_poly.pdbx_strand_id
1 'polypeptide(L)'
;MRKEYIAKILGNNPNVIENDNGSAVVVSIKTSDIDIYVTVPYDINEVFWEAKNKEGVVLVQDSHEFYGDTEYEDIRECLLDIQDVMKAPKFRVSNEGKTLEAYGYQWYYLFGEFNS
;
A
#
# COMPACT_ATOMS: atom_id res chain seq x y z
N MET A 1 4.46 0.48 -15.49
CA MET A 1 3.20 1.21 -15.78
C MET A 1 3.42 2.73 -15.89
N ARG A 2 2.69 3.44 -16.78
CA ARG A 2 2.89 4.89 -17.02
C ARG A 2 2.46 5.75 -15.82
N LYS A 3 3.21 6.84 -15.57
CA LYS A 3 2.96 7.82 -14.49
C LYS A 3 1.51 8.32 -14.44
N GLU A 4 0.93 8.70 -15.58
CA GLU A 4 -0.42 9.25 -15.66
C GLU A 4 -1.49 8.27 -15.16
N TYR A 5 -1.26 6.97 -15.41
CA TYR A 5 -2.17 5.91 -15.02
C TYR A 5 -2.10 5.66 -13.50
N ILE A 6 -0.89 5.58 -12.95
CA ILE A 6 -0.65 5.46 -11.51
C ILE A 6 -1.28 6.65 -10.78
N ALA A 7 -1.06 7.88 -11.29
CA ALA A 7 -1.64 9.10 -10.72
C ALA A 7 -3.18 9.10 -10.77
N LYS A 8 -3.78 8.54 -11.83
CA LYS A 8 -5.25 8.42 -11.94
C LYS A 8 -5.84 7.49 -10.88
N ILE A 9 -5.13 6.41 -10.51
CA ILE A 9 -5.58 5.46 -9.49
C ILE A 9 -5.29 6.02 -8.10
N LEU A 10 -4.03 6.29 -7.76
CA LEU A 10 -3.67 6.70 -6.40
C LEU A 10 -4.21 8.10 -6.05
N GLY A 11 -4.38 8.96 -7.06
CA GLY A 11 -4.92 10.30 -6.92
C GLY A 11 -3.98 11.28 -6.20
N ASN A 12 -4.48 12.50 -5.97
CA ASN A 12 -3.76 13.51 -5.17
C ASN A 12 -4.01 13.26 -3.69
N ASN A 13 -3.30 12.28 -3.13
CA ASN A 13 -3.30 11.99 -1.70
C ASN A 13 -2.01 12.54 -1.07
N PRO A 14 -2.06 13.22 0.10
CA PRO A 14 -0.84 13.72 0.78
C PRO A 14 0.16 12.62 1.13
N ASN A 15 -0.28 11.36 1.19
CA ASN A 15 0.57 10.20 1.42
C ASN A 15 1.33 9.75 0.15
N VAL A 16 1.01 10.28 -1.02
CA VAL A 16 1.61 9.89 -2.30
C VAL A 16 2.53 11.02 -2.76
N ILE A 17 3.83 10.76 -2.74
CA ILE A 17 4.86 11.75 -3.05
C ILE A 17 5.75 11.17 -4.15
N GLU A 18 6.06 11.97 -5.16
CA GLU A 18 7.06 11.59 -6.16
C GLU A 18 8.46 11.62 -5.55
N ASN A 19 9.28 10.62 -5.84
CA ASN A 19 10.65 10.59 -5.35
C ASN A 19 11.52 11.68 -6.01
N ASP A 20 12.67 11.99 -5.39
CA ASP A 20 13.48 13.15 -5.76
C ASP A 20 13.97 13.17 -7.23
N ASN A 21 14.14 11.99 -7.84
CA ASN A 21 14.59 11.85 -9.22
C ASN A 21 13.43 11.75 -10.24
N GLY A 22 12.17 11.79 -9.79
CA GLY A 22 10.98 11.72 -10.65
C GLY A 22 10.77 10.37 -11.35
N SER A 23 11.33 9.28 -10.81
CA SER A 23 11.25 7.94 -11.40
C SER A 23 10.16 7.05 -10.80
N ALA A 24 9.59 7.42 -9.66
CA ALA A 24 8.60 6.62 -8.95
C ALA A 24 7.68 7.49 -8.09
N VAL A 25 6.50 6.98 -7.78
CA VAL A 25 5.75 7.44 -6.61
C VAL A 25 6.09 6.60 -5.39
N VAL A 26 6.16 7.27 -4.24
CA VAL A 26 6.30 6.66 -2.93
C VAL A 26 5.04 6.97 -2.15
N VAL A 27 4.34 5.91 -1.74
CA VAL A 27 3.18 5.98 -0.86
C VAL A 27 3.64 5.74 0.57
N SER A 28 3.38 6.68 1.48
CA SER A 28 3.74 6.58 2.88
C SER A 28 2.52 6.35 3.76
N ILE A 29 2.48 5.22 4.47
CA ILE A 29 1.43 4.87 5.44
C ILE A 29 2.07 4.86 6.82
N LYS A 30 1.78 5.90 7.61
CA LYS A 30 2.36 6.13 8.94
C LYS A 30 1.41 5.62 10.02
N THR A 31 1.87 4.74 10.91
CA THR A 31 1.08 4.23 12.06
C THR A 31 1.67 4.68 13.40
N SER A 32 1.21 4.18 14.54
CA SER A 32 1.89 4.45 15.83
C SER A 32 3.21 3.68 15.98
N ASP A 33 3.28 2.48 15.41
CA ASP A 33 4.31 1.50 15.73
C ASP A 33 5.30 1.29 14.59
N ILE A 34 4.81 1.37 13.35
CA ILE A 34 5.59 1.17 12.13
C ILE A 34 5.23 2.21 11.06
N ASP A 35 6.13 2.39 10.11
CA ASP A 35 5.92 3.15 8.90
C ASP A 35 6.05 2.21 7.71
N ILE A 36 5.07 2.24 6.81
CA ILE A 36 5.09 1.47 5.58
C ILE A 36 5.30 2.43 4.43
N TYR A 37 6.18 2.05 3.51
CA TYR A 37 6.46 2.76 2.27
C TYR A 37 6.22 1.81 1.11
N VAL A 38 5.47 2.28 0.11
CA VAL A 38 5.20 1.54 -1.11
C VAL A 38 5.76 2.34 -2.27
N THR A 39 6.77 1.82 -2.96
CA THR A 39 7.37 2.47 -4.11
C THR A 39 6.85 1.82 -5.38
N VAL A 40 6.23 2.63 -6.24
CA VAL A 40 5.72 2.22 -7.55
C VAL A 40 6.54 2.96 -8.60
N PRO A 41 7.52 2.29 -9.25
CA PRO A 41 8.29 2.89 -10.31
C PRO A 41 7.43 3.15 -11.55
N TYR A 42 7.82 4.17 -12.31
CA TYR A 42 7.24 4.41 -13.63
C TYR A 42 7.86 3.49 -14.66
N ASP A 43 7.06 3.13 -15.66
CA ASP A 43 7.44 2.35 -16.84
C ASP A 43 8.00 0.94 -16.54
N ILE A 44 7.94 0.52 -15.29
CA ILE A 44 8.25 -0.82 -14.79
C ILE A 44 6.97 -1.39 -14.15
N ASN A 45 6.70 -2.67 -14.33
CA ASN A 45 5.53 -3.35 -13.76
C ASN A 45 5.91 -4.06 -12.46
N GLU A 46 6.31 -3.28 -11.48
CA GLU A 46 6.78 -3.76 -10.17
C GLU A 46 6.27 -2.85 -9.06
N VAL A 47 6.13 -3.40 -7.85
CA VAL A 47 5.80 -2.63 -6.65
C VAL A 47 6.70 -3.09 -5.50
N PHE A 48 7.36 -2.14 -4.85
CA PHE A 48 8.25 -2.38 -3.73
C PHE A 48 7.61 -1.96 -2.41
N TRP A 49 7.76 -2.78 -1.39
CA TRP A 49 7.21 -2.59 -0.06
C TRP A 49 8.33 -2.54 0.97
N GLU A 50 8.26 -1.59 1.88
CA GLU A 50 9.23 -1.44 2.96
C GLU A 50 8.52 -1.04 4.25
N ALA A 51 8.72 -1.79 5.33
CA ALA A 51 8.22 -1.47 6.66
C ALA A 51 9.39 -1.12 7.58
N LYS A 52 9.33 0.04 8.24
CA LYS A 52 10.32 0.51 9.21
C LYS A 52 9.70 0.71 10.58
N ASN A 53 10.49 0.52 11.63
CA ASN A 53 10.12 1.03 12.95
C ASN A 53 10.27 2.57 13.00
N LYS A 54 9.91 3.18 14.12
CA LYS A 54 10.00 4.65 14.31
C LYS A 54 11.43 5.21 14.40
N GLU A 55 12.42 4.35 14.55
CA GLU A 55 13.84 4.70 14.53
C GLU A 55 14.43 4.62 13.12
N GLY A 56 13.64 4.20 12.12
CA GLY A 56 14.06 4.03 10.74
C GLY A 56 14.70 2.68 10.42
N VAL A 57 14.68 1.72 11.36
CA VAL A 57 15.18 0.36 11.13
C VAL A 57 14.19 -0.39 10.24
N VAL A 58 14.69 -0.94 9.14
CA VAL A 58 13.91 -1.80 8.23
C VAL A 58 13.58 -3.10 8.96
N LEU A 59 12.28 -3.38 9.10
CA LEU A 59 11.75 -4.60 9.70
C LEU A 59 11.42 -5.64 8.62
N VAL A 60 10.86 -5.19 7.50
CA VAL A 60 10.44 -6.01 6.36
C VAL A 60 10.67 -5.24 5.08
N GLN A 61 11.10 -5.92 4.03
CA GLN A 61 11.12 -5.40 2.66
C GLN A 61 10.70 -6.52 1.72
N ASP A 62 9.95 -6.18 0.68
CA ASP A 62 9.53 -7.13 -0.36
C ASP A 62 9.35 -6.42 -1.70
N SER A 63 9.47 -7.16 -2.79
CA SER A 63 9.24 -6.65 -4.15
C SER A 63 8.32 -7.61 -4.88
N HIS A 64 7.24 -7.08 -5.44
CA HIS A 64 6.32 -7.85 -6.25
C HIS A 64 6.48 -7.45 -7.71
N GLU A 65 6.91 -8.41 -8.52
CA GLU A 65 7.10 -8.24 -9.95
C GLU A 65 5.91 -8.88 -10.70
N PHE A 66 5.36 -8.17 -11.68
CA PHE A 66 4.24 -8.64 -12.48
C PHE A 66 4.73 -8.99 -13.89
N TYR A 67 4.51 -10.23 -14.33
CA TYR A 67 4.87 -10.68 -15.68
C TYR A 67 3.77 -11.58 -16.26
N GLY A 68 3.64 -11.57 -17.58
CA GLY A 68 2.72 -12.44 -18.32
C GLY A 68 1.54 -11.68 -18.91
N ASP A 69 0.55 -12.42 -19.42
CA ASP A 69 -0.56 -11.85 -20.19
C ASP A 69 -1.49 -10.93 -19.38
N THR A 70 -1.45 -11.03 -18.04
CA THR A 70 -2.31 -10.28 -17.10
C THR A 70 -1.57 -9.21 -16.30
N GLU A 71 -0.30 -8.92 -16.63
CA GLU A 71 0.56 -8.04 -15.82
C GLU A 71 -0.07 -6.66 -15.55
N TYR A 72 -0.86 -6.15 -16.51
CA TYR A 72 -1.50 -4.83 -16.43
C TYR A 72 -2.70 -4.84 -15.49
N GLU A 73 -3.50 -5.90 -15.51
CA GLU A 73 -4.60 -6.13 -14.58
C GLU A 73 -4.06 -6.33 -13.16
N ASP A 74 -3.02 -7.14 -12.99
CA ASP A 74 -2.48 -7.48 -11.68
C ASP A 74 -1.86 -6.25 -10.99
N ILE A 75 -1.05 -5.46 -11.71
CA ILE A 75 -0.52 -4.22 -11.14
C ILE A 75 -1.63 -3.19 -10.86
N ARG A 76 -2.68 -3.15 -11.68
CA ARG A 76 -3.82 -2.26 -11.45
C ARG A 76 -4.56 -2.64 -10.17
N GLU A 77 -4.83 -3.93 -9.96
CA GLU A 77 -5.47 -4.42 -8.72
C GLU A 77 -4.63 -4.07 -7.50
N CYS A 78 -3.31 -4.30 -7.58
CA CYS A 78 -2.39 -3.91 -6.51
C CYS A 78 -2.43 -2.39 -6.19
N LEU A 79 -2.52 -1.53 -7.21
CA LEU A 79 -2.66 -0.08 -7.02
C LEU A 79 -4.00 0.32 -6.38
N LEU A 80 -5.08 -0.40 -6.69
CA LEU A 80 -6.39 -0.19 -6.06
C LEU A 80 -6.34 -0.59 -4.58
N ASP A 81 -5.69 -1.69 -4.24
CA ASP A 81 -5.50 -2.12 -2.85
C ASP A 81 -4.72 -1.09 -2.03
N ILE A 82 -3.64 -0.54 -2.59
CA ILE A 82 -2.87 0.54 -1.96
C ILE A 82 -3.77 1.76 -1.72
N GLN A 83 -4.59 2.14 -2.72
CA GLN A 83 -5.53 3.25 -2.60
C GLN A 83 -6.55 3.02 -1.49
N ASP A 84 -7.09 1.81 -1.39
CA ASP A 84 -8.08 1.43 -0.40
C ASP A 84 -7.50 1.44 1.01
N VAL A 85 -6.29 0.90 1.20
CA VAL A 85 -5.58 0.95 2.49
C VAL A 85 -5.33 2.39 2.94
N MET A 86 -4.93 3.29 2.02
CA MET A 86 -4.72 4.71 2.35
C MET A 86 -5.99 5.43 2.81
N LYS A 87 -7.16 5.03 2.30
CA LYS A 87 -8.46 5.64 2.61
C LYS A 87 -9.19 4.95 3.76
N ALA A 88 -8.80 3.71 4.08
CA ALA A 88 -9.46 2.92 5.09
C ALA A 88 -9.31 3.55 6.49
N PRO A 89 -10.37 3.53 7.31
CA PRO A 89 -10.25 3.99 8.68
C PRO A 89 -9.43 2.98 9.50
N LYS A 90 -8.78 3.46 10.58
CA LYS A 90 -7.79 2.68 11.34
C LYS A 90 -8.44 1.87 12.46
N PHE A 91 -8.54 0.57 12.24
CA PHE A 91 -8.93 -0.50 13.16
C PHE A 91 -7.96 -0.79 14.29
N ARG A 92 -8.21 -0.57 15.58
CA ARG A 92 -7.45 -1.29 16.62
C ARG A 92 -8.24 -2.50 17.10
N VAL A 93 -7.80 -3.69 16.70
CA VAL A 93 -8.44 -4.95 17.08
C VAL A 93 -7.58 -5.66 18.11
N SER A 94 -8.18 -6.07 19.22
CA SER A 94 -7.50 -6.84 20.27
C SER A 94 -8.02 -8.27 20.25
N ASN A 95 -7.13 -9.25 20.06
CA ASN A 95 -7.42 -10.67 20.21
C ASN A 95 -6.37 -11.33 21.11
N GLU A 96 -6.80 -12.05 22.14
CA GLU A 96 -5.92 -12.78 23.10
C GLU A 96 -4.76 -11.93 23.66
N GLY A 97 -5.00 -10.65 23.93
CA GLY A 97 -3.99 -9.73 24.48
C GLY A 97 -2.99 -9.17 23.46
N LYS A 98 -3.13 -9.50 22.17
CA LYS A 98 -2.40 -8.86 21.07
C LYS A 98 -3.29 -7.80 20.43
N THR A 99 -2.80 -6.57 20.31
CA THR A 99 -3.46 -5.51 19.54
C THR A 99 -2.83 -5.41 18.16
N LEU A 100 -3.65 -5.51 17.13
CA LEU A 100 -3.27 -5.34 15.73
C LEU A 100 -4.02 -4.14 15.15
N GLU A 101 -3.31 -3.35 14.35
CA GLU A 101 -3.92 -2.26 13.59
C GLU A 101 -4.29 -2.76 12.18
N ALA A 102 -5.57 -2.68 11.82
CA ALA A 102 -6.13 -3.23 10.59
C ALA A 102 -6.63 -2.13 9.62
N TYR A 103 -6.46 -2.39 8.32
CA TYR A 103 -6.69 -1.48 7.20
C TYR A 103 -7.27 -2.20 5.97
N GLY A 104 -8.00 -1.49 5.11
CA GLY A 104 -8.46 -2.00 3.80
C GLY A 104 -9.22 -3.32 3.86
N TYR A 105 -8.98 -4.26 2.95
CA TYR A 105 -9.69 -5.55 2.96
C TYR A 105 -9.52 -6.39 4.24
N GLN A 106 -8.56 -6.06 5.12
CA GLN A 106 -8.46 -6.69 6.45
C GLN A 106 -9.74 -6.51 7.27
N TRP A 107 -10.50 -5.44 6.99
CA TRP A 107 -11.84 -5.21 7.50
C TRP A 107 -12.81 -6.37 7.22
N TYR A 108 -12.88 -6.81 5.96
CA TYR A 108 -13.75 -7.87 5.51
C TYR A 108 -13.46 -9.18 6.27
N TYR A 109 -12.18 -9.50 6.42
CA TYR A 109 -11.75 -10.71 7.13
C TYR A 109 -12.00 -10.66 8.64
N LEU A 110 -12.01 -9.47 9.26
CA LEU A 110 -12.17 -9.32 10.71
C LEU A 110 -13.62 -9.20 11.16
N PHE A 111 -14.50 -8.60 10.34
CA PHE A 111 -15.88 -8.32 10.74
C PHE A 111 -16.93 -9.05 9.91
N GLY A 112 -16.53 -9.78 8.87
CA GLY A 112 -17.46 -10.36 7.89
C GLY A 112 -18.18 -9.26 7.10
N GLU A 113 -18.84 -9.66 6.02
CA GLU A 113 -19.74 -8.77 5.25
C GLU A 113 -20.77 -8.17 6.24
N PHE A 114 -20.72 -6.85 6.47
CA PHE A 114 -21.85 -6.16 7.09
C PHE A 114 -22.99 -6.24 6.08
N ASN A 115 -23.83 -7.26 6.27
CA ASN A 115 -24.91 -7.77 5.42
C ASN A 115 -25.53 -6.80 4.40
N SER A 116 -25.92 -7.36 3.24
CA SER A 116 -27.04 -6.85 2.45
C SER A 116 -28.37 -6.99 3.18
#